data_AF-A0A7V5UDV6-F1
#
_entry.id   AF-A0A7V5UDV6-F1
#
_cell.length_a   1.000
_cell.length_b   1.000
_cell.length_c   1.000
_cell.angle_alpha   90.00
_cell.angle_beta   90.00
_cell.angle_gamma   90.00
#
_symmetry.space_group_name_H-M   'P 1'
#
loop_
_entity.id
_entity.type
_entity.pdbx_description
1 polymer ?
#
loop_
_entity_poly.entity_id
_entity_poly.type
_entity_poly.pdbx_seq_one_letter_code
_entity_poly.pdbx_strand_id
1 'polypeptide(L)'
;MQLPELVQLNIPFILILLTAFAAAAVAFYLYRRTIPDVKTGWRVLLAILRGLVLFFVFGLLFSPRLHLEYKKITQRTIAVFVDQSQSMQVKDDGLSRLARERRLVRQIRSFETKNNRCLWFGFDDRVFPLNPDSLSARPRGTNLEQVLKKIENLEPDAAILLTDGNVTTGAPPEAGDFRLTTPIFTVGLGDTAPGPDVFVSDVYFRPVAYQGKLQRLKVQVGSLALNGAKQVRVRFEVNGAAVALKKVKLSGSGAEQEVVFDYAPAKIGLQKLRFVIEKIAGEENTANNHRTVVQRVLKSRLKIAVLTGRPDYESKFMRLLLSGQEDFDCRLFAQDKNGRWIGTDRNPQFSGYDILILSDFPTAVTRAADIQKISSLIKKENPGLLLRFGSLTDGVRLKSFLSFLGIKEIPANTKPRKTLEFLPAATEPHPILQIFDTPETVSRFWQNLPPLLLPVSEPKLTARAEVLLRAVTGKGEQPVIIV
;
A
#
# COMPACT_ATOMS: atom_id res chain seq x y z
N MET A 1 -11.05 47.36 -4.14
CA MET A 1 -11.50 47.05 -2.75
C MET A 1 -12.87 46.38 -2.89
N GLN A 2 -12.96 45.07 -2.64
CA GLN A 2 -14.23 44.33 -2.74
C GLN A 2 -14.92 44.34 -1.37
N LEU A 3 -16.15 44.83 -1.32
CA LEU A 3 -16.99 44.85 -0.11
C LEU A 3 -17.53 43.43 0.16
N PRO A 4 -17.57 42.96 1.41
CA PRO A 4 -18.16 41.67 1.76
C PRO A 4 -19.67 41.68 1.51
N GLU A 5 -20.19 40.65 0.83
CA GLU A 5 -21.61 40.54 0.44
C GLU A 5 -22.49 39.99 1.57
N LEU A 6 -21.90 39.22 2.50
CA LEU A 6 -22.59 38.61 3.63
C LEU A 6 -21.70 38.64 4.89
N VAL A 7 -22.26 39.17 5.97
CA VAL A 7 -21.69 39.12 7.32
C VAL A 7 -22.59 38.22 8.16
N GLN A 8 -22.12 37.04 8.53
CA GLN A 8 -22.89 36.09 9.35
C GLN A 8 -22.18 35.79 10.66
N LEU A 9 -22.95 35.88 11.76
CA LEU A 9 -22.56 35.42 13.08
C LEU A 9 -23.14 34.03 13.31
N ASN A 10 -22.33 33.08 13.76
CA ASN A 10 -22.75 31.70 14.01
C ASN A 10 -23.63 31.53 15.28
N ILE A 11 -24.08 32.63 15.89
CA ILE A 11 -24.92 32.59 17.08
C ILE A 11 -26.35 32.97 16.68
N PRO A 12 -27.34 32.08 16.90
CA PRO A 12 -28.74 32.40 16.63
C PRO A 12 -29.17 33.58 17.50
N PHE A 13 -29.93 34.51 16.90
CA PHE A 13 -30.38 35.74 17.55
C PHE A 13 -31.10 35.49 18.89
N ILE A 14 -31.83 34.38 18.99
CA ILE A 14 -32.53 33.95 20.22
C ILE A 14 -31.55 33.72 21.38
N LEU A 15 -30.37 33.14 21.13
CA LEU A 15 -29.37 32.92 22.18
C LEU A 15 -28.78 34.24 22.68
N ILE A 16 -28.63 35.25 21.79
CA ILE A 16 -28.19 36.59 22.18
C ILE A 16 -29.23 37.26 23.10
N LEU A 17 -30.52 37.11 22.79
CA LEU A 17 -31.60 37.62 23.64
C LEU A 17 -31.66 36.91 25.00
N LEU A 18 -31.49 35.58 25.02
CA LEU A 18 -31.48 34.80 26.25
C LEU A 18 -30.27 35.13 27.14
N THR A 19 -29.08 35.33 26.57
CA THR A 19 -27.90 35.74 27.34
C THR A 19 -28.05 37.16 27.88
N ALA A 20 -28.62 38.09 27.12
CA ALA A 20 -28.94 39.44 27.58
C ALA A 20 -29.94 39.42 28.73
N PHE A 21 -31.01 38.63 28.62
CA PHE A 21 -32.01 38.48 29.67
C PHE A 21 -31.43 37.86 30.94
N ALA A 22 -30.65 36.77 30.81
CA ALA A 22 -29.99 36.12 31.94
C ALA A 22 -29.00 37.06 32.64
N ALA A 23 -28.18 37.80 31.88
CA ALA A 23 -27.25 38.78 32.44
C ALA A 23 -27.98 39.90 33.18
N ALA A 24 -29.07 40.42 32.62
CA ALA A 24 -29.90 41.45 33.26
C ALA A 24 -30.59 40.93 34.53
N ALA A 25 -31.14 39.71 34.52
CA ALA A 25 -31.79 39.09 35.66
C ALA A 25 -30.80 38.86 36.82
N VAL A 26 -29.60 38.37 36.52
CA VAL A 26 -28.52 38.18 37.52
C VAL A 26 -28.05 39.53 38.07
N ALA A 27 -27.82 40.53 37.22
CA ALA A 27 -27.43 41.87 37.66
C ALA A 27 -28.50 42.51 38.55
N PHE A 28 -29.78 42.41 38.18
CA PHE A 28 -30.89 42.89 38.98
C PHE A 28 -30.97 42.16 40.33
N TYR A 29 -30.85 40.83 40.34
CA TYR A 29 -30.89 40.04 41.57
C TYR A 29 -29.77 40.41 42.54
N LEU A 30 -28.55 40.64 42.05
CA LEU A 30 -27.40 41.01 42.88
C LEU A 30 -27.50 42.44 43.42
N TYR A 31 -28.11 43.36 42.67
CA TYR A 31 -28.23 44.77 43.06
C TYR A 31 -29.58 45.14 43.67
N ARG A 32 -30.52 44.19 43.83
CA ARG A 32 -31.81 44.43 44.51
C ARG A 32 -31.63 44.82 45.99
N ARG A 33 -30.57 44.31 46.63
CA ARG A 33 -30.19 44.63 48.00
C ARG A 33 -28.67 44.78 48.07
N THR A 34 -28.20 46.02 48.12
CA THR A 34 -26.79 46.35 48.30
C THR A 34 -26.50 46.55 49.79
N ILE A 35 -25.47 45.91 50.31
CA ILE A 35 -24.97 46.15 51.67
C ILE A 35 -23.54 46.70 51.53
N PRO A 36 -23.23 47.93 51.97
CA PRO A 36 -24.12 48.98 52.51
C PRO A 36 -25.07 49.59 51.46
N ASP A 37 -26.07 50.35 51.92
CA ASP A 37 -27.09 50.95 51.05
C ASP A 37 -26.51 52.03 50.12
N VAL A 38 -26.59 51.78 48.82
CA VAL A 38 -26.15 52.72 47.78
C VAL A 38 -27.34 53.53 47.26
N LYS A 39 -27.15 54.82 46.98
CA LYS A 39 -28.16 55.70 46.35
C LYS A 39 -28.70 55.08 45.06
N THR A 40 -30.00 55.25 44.80
CA THR A 40 -30.73 54.59 43.69
C THR A 40 -30.08 54.78 42.32
N GLY A 41 -29.60 55.99 41.99
CA GLY A 41 -28.94 56.25 40.70
C GLY A 41 -27.65 55.45 40.50
N TRP A 42 -26.80 55.37 41.53
CA TRP A 42 -25.57 54.57 41.51
C TRP A 42 -25.86 53.07 41.48
N ARG A 43 -26.92 52.63 42.17
CA ARG A 43 -27.38 51.24 42.15
C ARG A 43 -27.78 50.79 40.75
N VAL A 44 -28.53 51.64 40.03
CA VAL A 44 -28.94 51.38 38.64
C VAL A 44 -27.73 51.38 37.70
N LEU A 45 -26.84 52.37 37.82
CA LEU A 45 -25.64 52.46 36.98
C LEU A 45 -24.74 51.23 37.14
N LEU A 46 -24.47 50.82 38.39
CA LEU A 46 -23.64 49.65 38.67
C LEU A 46 -24.30 48.34 38.21
N ALA A 47 -25.63 48.24 38.32
CA ALA A 47 -26.37 47.09 37.80
C ALA A 47 -26.28 47.00 36.27
N ILE A 48 -26.42 48.13 35.55
CA ILE A 48 -26.26 48.16 34.08
C ILE A 48 -24.83 47.78 33.69
N LEU A 49 -23.82 48.39 34.33
CA LEU A 49 -22.42 48.11 34.03
C LEU A 49 -22.11 46.62 34.23
N ARG A 50 -22.60 46.03 35.33
CA ARG A 50 -22.39 44.61 35.62
C ARG A 50 -23.18 43.70 34.68
N GLY A 51 -24.40 44.08 34.31
CA GLY A 51 -25.18 43.38 33.30
C GLY A 51 -24.46 43.34 31.95
N LEU A 52 -23.85 44.45 31.51
CA LEU A 52 -23.04 44.50 30.30
C LEU A 52 -21.82 43.58 30.37
N VAL A 53 -21.08 43.60 31.48
CA VAL A 53 -19.93 42.70 31.67
C VAL A 53 -20.38 41.23 31.61
N LEU A 54 -21.46 40.87 32.32
CA LEU A 54 -21.99 39.50 32.30
C LEU A 54 -22.49 39.09 30.92
N PHE A 55 -23.12 40.01 30.17
CA PHE A 55 -23.55 39.77 28.79
C PHE A 55 -22.35 39.45 27.88
N PHE A 56 -21.27 40.24 27.96
CA PHE A 56 -20.06 39.96 27.17
C PHE A 56 -19.39 38.66 27.60
N VAL A 57 -19.27 38.38 28.90
CA VAL A 57 -18.67 37.12 29.40
C VAL A 57 -19.47 35.91 28.92
N PHE A 58 -20.80 35.91 29.11
CA PHE A 58 -21.64 34.81 28.66
C PHE A 58 -21.68 34.72 27.13
N GLY A 59 -21.72 35.84 26.42
CA GLY A 59 -21.68 35.88 24.96
C GLY A 59 -20.39 35.30 24.39
N LEU A 60 -19.23 35.63 24.98
CA LEU A 60 -17.93 35.10 24.57
C LEU A 60 -17.76 33.61 24.87
N LEU A 61 -18.46 33.08 25.88
CA LEU A 61 -18.46 31.65 26.20
C LEU A 61 -19.01 30.79 25.06
N PHE A 62 -19.92 31.34 24.25
CA PHE A 62 -20.42 30.71 23.03
C PHE A 62 -19.47 30.82 21.82
N SER A 63 -18.27 31.40 22.00
CA SER A 63 -17.23 31.50 20.97
C SER A 63 -17.72 32.08 19.63
N PRO A 64 -18.22 33.33 19.60
CA PRO A 64 -18.70 33.95 18.35
C PRO A 64 -17.60 33.97 17.30
N ARG A 65 -17.88 33.38 16.12
CA ARG A 65 -17.00 33.43 14.96
C ARG A 65 -17.64 34.28 13.87
N LEU A 66 -16.88 35.29 13.41
CA LEU A 66 -17.25 36.13 12.28
C LEU A 66 -16.78 35.44 10.99
N HIS A 67 -17.70 35.06 10.12
CA HIS A 67 -17.37 34.53 8.79
C HIS A 67 -17.53 35.65 7.77
N LEU A 68 -16.44 35.97 7.08
CA LEU A 68 -16.40 36.92 5.95
C LEU A 68 -16.18 36.11 4.68
N GLU A 69 -17.18 36.03 3.81
CA GLU A 69 -17.07 35.35 2.52
C GLU A 69 -16.80 36.34 1.38
N TYR A 70 -15.85 36.00 0.51
CA TYR A 70 -15.53 36.78 -0.69
C TYR A 70 -15.83 35.93 -1.93
N LYS A 71 -16.70 36.42 -2.82
CA LYS A 71 -17.03 35.73 -4.07
C LYS A 71 -16.07 36.18 -5.19
N LYS A 72 -15.09 35.34 -5.52
CA LYS A 72 -14.22 35.56 -6.69
C LYS A 72 -14.80 34.81 -7.90
N ILE A 73 -15.30 35.55 -8.89
CA ILE A 73 -15.73 34.96 -10.16
C ILE A 73 -14.48 34.81 -11.05
N THR A 74 -13.96 33.59 -11.18
CA THR A 74 -12.94 33.23 -12.17
C THR A 74 -13.59 32.65 -13.41
N GLN A 75 -13.04 32.94 -14.59
CA GLN A 75 -13.49 32.31 -15.84
C GLN A 75 -13.06 30.84 -15.86
N ARG A 76 -13.98 29.94 -16.21
CA ARG A 76 -13.69 28.49 -16.27
C ARG A 76 -12.83 28.17 -17.50
N THR A 77 -11.84 27.33 -17.34
CA THR A 77 -10.91 26.93 -18.40
C THR A 77 -11.11 25.46 -18.79
N ILE A 78 -11.27 25.20 -20.08
CA ILE A 78 -11.40 23.84 -20.63
C ILE A 78 -10.21 23.60 -21.55
N ALA A 79 -9.32 22.66 -21.23
CA ALA A 79 -8.21 22.32 -22.11
C ALA A 79 -8.65 21.27 -23.13
N VAL A 80 -8.48 21.53 -24.42
CA VAL A 80 -8.85 20.61 -25.50
C VAL A 80 -7.57 20.13 -26.20
N PHE A 81 -7.33 18.82 -26.16
CA PHE A 81 -6.19 18.16 -26.76
C PHE A 81 -6.63 17.38 -27.99
N VAL A 82 -6.00 17.68 -29.11
CA VAL A 82 -6.36 17.17 -30.44
C VAL A 82 -5.18 16.38 -31.00
N ASP A 83 -5.40 15.11 -31.28
CA ASP A 83 -4.36 14.22 -31.80
C ASP A 83 -3.99 14.58 -33.25
N GLN A 84 -2.73 14.85 -33.48
CA GLN A 84 -2.17 15.16 -34.81
C GLN A 84 -1.12 14.13 -35.23
N SER A 85 -1.16 12.92 -34.68
CA SER A 85 -0.28 11.82 -35.05
C SER A 85 -0.59 11.26 -36.44
N GLN A 86 0.28 10.35 -36.92
CA GLN A 86 0.17 9.77 -38.25
C GLN A 86 -1.11 8.94 -38.42
N SER A 87 -1.58 8.27 -37.36
CA SER A 87 -2.77 7.40 -37.42
C SER A 87 -4.06 8.18 -37.70
N MET A 88 -4.06 9.49 -37.49
CA MET A 88 -5.19 10.37 -37.82
C MET A 88 -5.41 10.56 -39.34
N GLN A 89 -4.45 10.13 -40.18
CA GLN A 89 -4.62 10.06 -41.64
C GLN A 89 -5.37 8.81 -42.12
N VAL A 90 -5.56 7.82 -41.25
CA VAL A 90 -6.27 6.58 -41.57
C VAL A 90 -7.72 6.90 -41.93
N LYS A 91 -8.23 6.23 -42.96
CA LYS A 91 -9.61 6.34 -43.42
C LYS A 91 -10.41 5.18 -42.87
N ASP A 92 -11.44 5.48 -42.10
CA ASP A 92 -12.43 4.53 -41.61
C ASP A 92 -13.77 4.83 -42.34
N ASP A 93 -14.40 3.83 -42.95
CA ASP A 93 -15.64 3.98 -43.76
C ASP A 93 -15.56 5.07 -44.85
N GLY A 94 -14.39 5.21 -45.49
CA GLY A 94 -14.18 6.21 -46.56
C GLY A 94 -14.03 7.65 -46.09
N LEU A 95 -14.19 7.94 -44.78
CA LEU A 95 -13.91 9.25 -44.17
C LEU A 95 -12.62 9.18 -43.35
N SER A 96 -11.75 10.19 -43.46
CA SER A 96 -10.56 10.26 -42.61
C SER A 96 -10.94 10.57 -41.16
N ARG A 97 -10.19 10.01 -40.19
CA ARG A 97 -10.33 10.36 -38.76
C ARG A 97 -10.23 11.88 -38.54
N LEU A 98 -9.32 12.53 -39.27
CA LEU A 98 -9.16 13.99 -39.30
C LEU A 98 -10.42 14.74 -39.78
N ALA A 99 -11.25 14.16 -40.67
CA ALA A 99 -12.52 14.78 -41.07
C ALA A 99 -13.58 14.71 -39.96
N ARG A 100 -13.61 13.60 -39.19
CA ARG A 100 -14.48 13.45 -38.01
C ARG A 100 -14.04 14.42 -36.90
N GLU A 101 -12.74 14.52 -36.68
CA GLU A 101 -12.13 15.45 -35.73
C GLU A 101 -12.47 16.92 -36.05
N ARG A 102 -12.38 17.35 -37.31
CA ARG A 102 -12.79 18.69 -37.75
C ARG A 102 -14.25 19.02 -37.44
N ARG A 103 -15.13 18.02 -37.39
CA ARG A 103 -16.53 18.23 -37.01
C ARG A 103 -16.67 18.42 -35.49
N LEU A 104 -15.98 17.59 -34.71
CA LEU A 104 -16.00 17.66 -33.25
C LEU A 104 -15.36 18.95 -32.73
N VAL A 105 -14.23 19.37 -33.29
CA VAL A 105 -13.58 20.65 -32.94
C VAL A 105 -14.51 21.83 -33.15
N ARG A 106 -15.30 21.85 -34.24
CA ARG A 106 -16.32 22.90 -34.48
C ARG A 106 -17.44 22.86 -33.45
N GLN A 107 -17.90 21.67 -33.07
CA GLN A 107 -18.92 21.52 -32.02
C GLN A 107 -18.38 21.97 -30.66
N ILE A 108 -17.14 21.61 -30.31
CA ILE A 108 -16.52 22.00 -29.04
C ILE A 108 -16.35 23.52 -28.96
N ARG A 109 -15.92 24.15 -30.06
CA ARG A 109 -15.80 25.61 -30.15
C ARG A 109 -17.14 26.33 -29.93
N SER A 110 -18.27 25.71 -30.32
CA SER A 110 -19.60 26.29 -30.08
C SER A 110 -19.99 26.38 -28.60
N PHE A 111 -19.27 25.68 -27.70
CA PHE A 111 -19.47 25.78 -26.25
C PHE A 111 -18.66 26.91 -25.59
N GLU A 112 -17.81 27.65 -26.32
CA GLU A 112 -17.14 28.84 -25.79
C GLU A 112 -18.17 29.97 -25.54
N THR A 113 -18.21 30.48 -24.32
CA THR A 113 -19.09 31.58 -23.89
C THR A 113 -18.28 32.64 -23.15
N LYS A 114 -18.92 33.73 -22.70
CA LYS A 114 -18.24 34.75 -21.86
C LYS A 114 -17.68 34.20 -20.53
N ASN A 115 -18.19 33.05 -20.07
CA ASN A 115 -17.88 32.49 -18.75
C ASN A 115 -16.94 31.26 -18.80
N ASN A 116 -16.61 30.76 -20.00
CA ASN A 116 -15.71 29.63 -20.20
C ASN A 116 -14.84 29.82 -21.44
N ARG A 117 -13.56 29.48 -21.33
CA ARG A 117 -12.58 29.60 -22.41
C ARG A 117 -11.96 28.24 -22.71
N CYS A 118 -11.93 27.85 -23.99
CA CYS A 118 -11.18 26.67 -24.38
C CYS A 118 -9.72 27.02 -24.67
N LEU A 119 -8.80 26.20 -24.17
CA LEU A 119 -7.37 26.24 -24.44
C LEU A 119 -7.03 25.10 -25.37
N TRP A 120 -6.61 25.41 -26.59
CA TRP A 120 -6.44 24.43 -27.66
C TRP A 120 -4.99 23.97 -27.76
N PHE A 121 -4.80 22.66 -27.70
CA PHE A 121 -3.52 22.00 -27.82
C PHE A 121 -3.61 20.89 -28.87
N GLY A 122 -2.56 20.79 -29.67
CA GLY A 122 -2.33 19.66 -30.54
C GLY A 122 -1.28 18.77 -29.90
N PHE A 123 -1.33 17.49 -30.17
CA PHE A 123 -0.28 16.59 -29.70
C PHE A 123 0.06 15.49 -30.71
N ASP A 124 1.31 15.07 -30.66
CA ASP A 124 1.90 13.93 -31.35
C ASP A 124 2.92 13.28 -30.41
N ASP A 125 4.21 13.25 -30.76
CA ASP A 125 5.30 12.90 -29.84
C ASP A 125 5.55 14.00 -28.79
N ARG A 126 4.95 15.19 -28.97
CA ARG A 126 4.98 16.34 -28.07
C ARG A 126 3.64 17.08 -28.04
N VAL A 127 3.48 17.98 -27.06
CA VAL A 127 2.29 18.86 -26.95
C VAL A 127 2.64 20.29 -27.35
N PHE A 128 1.79 20.94 -28.13
CA PHE A 128 2.01 22.32 -28.62
C PHE A 128 0.68 23.08 -28.74
N PRO A 129 0.69 24.43 -28.68
CA PRO A 129 -0.50 25.24 -28.90
C PRO A 129 -1.08 25.00 -30.30
N LEU A 130 -2.41 24.89 -30.40
CA LEU A 130 -3.08 24.58 -31.65
C LEU A 130 -4.08 25.68 -32.02
N ASN A 131 -4.08 26.05 -33.30
CA ASN A 131 -5.18 26.78 -33.91
C ASN A 131 -6.25 25.77 -34.39
N PRO A 132 -7.49 25.80 -33.87
CA PRO A 132 -8.58 24.91 -34.28
C PRO A 132 -8.89 24.91 -35.78
N ASP A 133 -8.56 26.01 -36.48
CA ASP A 133 -8.82 26.17 -37.91
C ASP A 133 -7.70 25.56 -38.78
N SER A 134 -6.61 25.08 -38.17
CA SER A 134 -5.42 24.54 -38.85
C SER A 134 -5.07 23.11 -38.38
N LEU A 135 -6.04 22.20 -38.50
CA LEU A 135 -5.85 20.78 -38.18
C LEU A 135 -5.11 20.04 -39.30
N SER A 136 -3.99 19.43 -38.95
CA SER A 136 -3.13 18.62 -39.85
C SER A 136 -2.60 17.39 -39.12
N ALA A 137 -2.68 16.22 -39.73
CA ALA A 137 -1.98 15.04 -39.22
C ALA A 137 -0.51 15.07 -39.65
N ARG A 138 0.40 14.89 -38.71
CA ARG A 138 1.85 14.92 -38.88
C ARG A 138 2.41 13.50 -38.80
N PRO A 139 3.52 13.20 -39.50
CA PRO A 139 4.11 11.85 -39.53
C PRO A 139 4.92 11.57 -38.26
N ARG A 140 4.25 11.60 -37.10
CA ARG A 140 4.83 11.42 -35.77
C ARG A 140 3.94 10.49 -34.95
N GLY A 141 4.52 9.89 -33.91
CA GLY A 141 3.81 9.00 -32.98
C GLY A 141 2.90 9.77 -32.02
N THR A 142 2.32 9.04 -31.06
CA THR A 142 1.33 9.51 -30.09
C THR A 142 1.89 9.30 -28.70
N ASN A 143 2.13 10.40 -27.98
CA ASN A 143 2.66 10.41 -26.61
C ASN A 143 1.65 11.00 -25.62
N LEU A 144 0.82 10.12 -25.04
CA LEU A 144 -0.19 10.53 -24.06
C LEU A 144 0.42 10.95 -22.71
N GLU A 145 1.62 10.48 -22.36
CA GLU A 145 2.30 10.89 -21.13
C GLU A 145 2.52 12.41 -21.08
N GLN A 146 2.92 13.01 -22.20
CA GLN A 146 3.12 14.46 -22.31
C GLN A 146 1.80 15.24 -22.22
N VAL A 147 0.71 14.67 -22.72
CA VAL A 147 -0.64 15.25 -22.60
C VAL A 147 -1.08 15.28 -21.14
N LEU A 148 -0.93 14.15 -20.43
CA LEU A 148 -1.30 14.03 -19.02
C LEU A 148 -0.45 14.96 -18.14
N LYS A 149 0.87 15.04 -18.38
CA LYS A 149 1.75 16.03 -17.72
C LYS A 149 1.30 17.46 -18.00
N LYS A 150 0.84 17.76 -19.22
CA LYS A 150 0.36 19.11 -19.55
C LYS A 150 -0.93 19.45 -18.81
N ILE A 151 -1.85 18.50 -18.66
CA ILE A 151 -3.09 18.65 -17.89
C ILE A 151 -2.78 18.90 -16.43
N GLU A 152 -1.92 18.07 -15.83
CA GLU A 152 -1.50 18.20 -14.43
C GLU A 152 -0.86 19.56 -14.14
N ASN A 153 0.00 20.07 -15.04
CA ASN A 153 0.64 21.38 -14.85
C ASN A 153 -0.30 22.58 -15.10
N LEU A 154 -1.34 22.41 -15.91
CA LEU A 154 -2.27 23.49 -16.27
C LEU A 154 -3.44 23.61 -15.28
N GLU A 155 -3.80 22.50 -14.63
CA GLU A 155 -4.94 22.36 -13.72
C GLU A 155 -6.24 23.02 -14.24
N PRO A 156 -6.70 22.72 -15.48
CA PRO A 156 -7.93 23.31 -15.99
C PRO A 156 -9.15 22.73 -15.26
N ASP A 157 -10.30 23.42 -15.34
CA ASP A 157 -11.56 22.95 -14.75
C ASP A 157 -12.05 21.64 -15.40
N ALA A 158 -11.68 21.41 -16.67
CA ALA A 158 -11.88 20.15 -17.38
C ALA A 158 -10.88 20.00 -18.53
N ALA A 159 -10.62 18.76 -18.95
CA ALA A 159 -9.87 18.46 -20.16
C ALA A 159 -10.69 17.57 -21.12
N ILE A 160 -10.60 17.84 -22.42
CA ILE A 160 -11.18 17.00 -23.48
C ILE A 160 -10.03 16.46 -24.32
N LEU A 161 -9.99 15.14 -24.53
CA LEU A 161 -8.97 14.46 -25.31
C LEU A 161 -9.60 13.80 -26.54
N LEU A 162 -9.22 14.23 -27.73
CA LEU A 162 -9.65 13.67 -29.01
C LEU A 162 -8.50 12.84 -29.58
N THR A 163 -8.64 11.51 -29.66
CA THR A 163 -7.56 10.59 -30.08
C THR A 163 -8.11 9.24 -30.50
N ASP A 164 -7.34 8.45 -31.25
CA ASP A 164 -7.62 7.04 -31.48
C ASP A 164 -7.12 6.13 -30.33
N GLY A 165 -6.43 6.70 -29.34
CA GLY A 165 -6.00 6.03 -28.11
C GLY A 165 -4.74 5.18 -28.25
N ASN A 166 -4.14 5.11 -29.44
CA ASN A 166 -2.96 4.27 -29.68
C ASN A 166 -1.67 4.99 -29.29
N VAL A 167 -1.15 4.69 -28.10
CA VAL A 167 0.15 5.19 -27.64
C VAL A 167 1.27 4.49 -28.42
N THR A 168 2.09 5.26 -29.12
CA THR A 168 3.22 4.73 -29.92
C THR A 168 4.58 5.26 -29.46
N THR A 169 4.60 6.32 -28.65
CA THR A 169 5.81 6.88 -28.04
C THR A 169 5.54 7.32 -26.60
N GLY A 170 6.57 7.29 -25.75
CA GLY A 170 6.40 7.57 -24.31
C GLY A 170 5.87 6.38 -23.51
N ALA A 171 5.76 6.56 -22.18
CA ALA A 171 5.18 5.54 -21.33
C ALA A 171 3.65 5.48 -21.50
N PRO A 172 3.03 4.29 -21.40
CA PRO A 172 1.58 4.19 -21.43
C PRO A 172 0.99 4.84 -20.16
N PRO A 173 -0.22 5.45 -20.24
CA PRO A 173 -0.85 6.14 -19.12
C PRO A 173 -0.93 5.35 -17.81
N GLU A 174 -1.08 4.03 -17.86
CA GLU A 174 -1.18 3.16 -16.68
C GLU A 174 0.14 3.02 -15.92
N ALA A 175 1.27 3.35 -16.56
CA ALA A 175 2.60 3.28 -15.96
C ALA A 175 3.06 4.60 -15.32
N GLY A 176 2.33 5.69 -15.53
CA GLY A 176 2.70 7.01 -15.00
C GLY A 176 2.08 7.32 -13.64
N ASP A 177 2.86 7.95 -12.75
CA ASP A 177 2.39 8.46 -11.46
C ASP A 177 1.88 9.90 -11.64
N PHE A 178 0.64 10.06 -12.11
CA PHE A 178 0.01 11.37 -12.34
C PHE A 178 -0.98 11.72 -11.23
N ARG A 179 -0.96 12.97 -10.75
CA ARG A 179 -1.90 13.50 -9.76
C ARG A 179 -3.00 14.32 -10.43
N LEU A 180 -3.81 13.66 -11.24
CA LEU A 180 -4.88 14.31 -12.02
C LEU A 180 -6.09 14.60 -11.13
N THR A 181 -6.29 15.87 -10.77
CA THR A 181 -7.51 16.38 -10.10
C THR A 181 -8.55 16.89 -11.10
N THR A 182 -8.12 17.23 -12.32
CA THR A 182 -8.96 17.67 -13.43
C THR A 182 -9.76 16.50 -14.03
N PRO A 183 -11.08 16.63 -14.25
CA PRO A 183 -11.86 15.63 -14.99
C PRO A 183 -11.46 15.62 -16.47
N ILE A 184 -11.09 14.43 -16.98
CA ILE A 184 -10.68 14.21 -18.37
C ILE A 184 -11.79 13.46 -19.12
N PHE A 185 -12.29 14.05 -20.20
CA PHE A 185 -13.28 13.45 -21.09
C PHE A 185 -12.60 13.01 -22.38
N THR A 186 -12.60 11.70 -22.65
CA THR A 186 -11.99 11.12 -23.85
C THR A 186 -13.03 10.90 -24.94
N VAL A 187 -12.69 11.27 -26.17
CA VAL A 187 -13.49 10.99 -27.37
C VAL A 187 -12.62 10.18 -28.31
N GLY A 188 -12.94 8.88 -28.41
CA GLY A 188 -12.27 7.95 -29.29
C GLY A 188 -12.59 8.21 -30.76
N LEU A 189 -11.56 8.31 -31.60
CA LEU A 189 -11.67 8.51 -33.05
C LEU A 189 -11.22 7.24 -33.78
N GLY A 190 -12.17 6.42 -34.22
CA GLY A 190 -11.92 5.19 -34.97
C GLY A 190 -13.22 4.47 -35.35
N ASP A 191 -13.12 3.39 -36.11
CA ASP A 191 -14.22 2.45 -36.29
C ASP A 191 -14.45 1.68 -34.97
N THR A 192 -15.70 1.64 -34.51
CA THR A 192 -16.11 0.97 -33.27
C THR A 192 -16.44 -0.50 -33.48
N ALA A 193 -16.37 -1.01 -34.72
CA ALA A 193 -16.49 -2.43 -34.99
C ALA A 193 -15.15 -3.13 -34.74
N PRO A 194 -14.98 -3.89 -33.63
CA PRO A 194 -13.75 -4.64 -33.43
C PRO A 194 -13.57 -5.64 -34.58
N GLY A 195 -12.36 -5.69 -35.15
CA GLY A 195 -11.94 -6.80 -35.99
C GLY A 195 -11.79 -8.09 -35.17
N PRO A 196 -11.67 -9.26 -35.82
CA PRO A 196 -11.45 -10.52 -35.11
C PRO A 196 -10.18 -10.47 -34.25
N ASP A 197 -10.29 -10.73 -32.96
CA ASP A 197 -9.19 -10.60 -31.99
C ASP A 197 -9.23 -11.73 -30.96
N VAL A 198 -8.08 -12.26 -30.54
CA VAL A 198 -7.97 -13.23 -29.45
C VAL A 198 -6.90 -12.81 -28.45
N PHE A 199 -7.22 -12.88 -27.17
CA PHE A 199 -6.35 -12.32 -26.13
C PHE A 199 -6.24 -13.22 -24.91
N VAL A 200 -5.14 -13.08 -24.18
CA VAL A 200 -4.97 -13.65 -22.85
C VAL A 200 -5.39 -12.59 -21.83
N SER A 201 -6.57 -12.74 -21.23
CA SER A 201 -7.10 -11.75 -20.30
C SER A 201 -6.41 -11.80 -18.95
N ASP A 202 -6.20 -12.99 -18.37
CA ASP A 202 -5.53 -13.15 -17.08
C ASP A 202 -4.86 -14.51 -16.88
N VAL A 203 -3.97 -14.60 -15.89
CA VAL A 203 -3.30 -15.83 -15.46
C VAL A 203 -3.36 -15.92 -13.94
N TYR A 204 -4.13 -16.88 -13.42
CA TYR A 204 -4.17 -17.22 -12.01
C TYR A 204 -3.16 -18.32 -11.69
N PHE A 205 -2.17 -17.98 -10.87
CA PHE A 205 -1.10 -18.87 -10.44
C PHE A 205 -0.65 -18.51 -9.02
N ARG A 206 0.08 -19.42 -8.36
CA ARG A 206 0.74 -19.10 -7.09
C ARG A 206 2.07 -18.40 -7.37
N PRO A 207 2.38 -17.24 -6.77
CA PRO A 207 3.67 -16.59 -6.93
C PRO A 207 4.87 -17.47 -6.50
N VAL A 208 4.64 -18.39 -5.56
CA VAL A 208 5.62 -19.37 -5.08
C VAL A 208 5.18 -20.80 -5.40
N ALA A 209 6.10 -21.62 -5.91
CA ALA A 209 5.90 -23.04 -6.12
C ALA A 209 7.10 -23.86 -5.60
N TYR A 210 6.92 -25.17 -5.50
CA TYR A 210 7.99 -26.08 -5.05
C TYR A 210 8.42 -27.01 -6.18
N GLN A 211 9.73 -27.25 -6.26
CA GLN A 211 10.33 -28.13 -7.23
C GLN A 211 9.66 -29.52 -7.21
N GLY A 212 9.26 -30.01 -8.38
CA GLY A 212 8.61 -31.31 -8.57
C GLY A 212 7.18 -31.43 -8.04
N LYS A 213 6.59 -30.37 -7.46
CA LYS A 213 5.19 -30.39 -7.01
C LYS A 213 4.25 -29.92 -8.12
N LEU A 214 3.26 -30.74 -8.42
CA LEU A 214 2.23 -30.44 -9.42
C LEU A 214 1.33 -29.29 -8.94
N GLN A 215 1.09 -28.33 -9.83
CA GLN A 215 0.19 -27.20 -9.62
C GLN A 215 -0.64 -26.94 -10.88
N ARG A 216 -1.80 -26.30 -10.69
CA ARG A 216 -2.70 -25.89 -11.77
C ARG A 216 -2.55 -24.39 -12.02
N LEU A 217 -2.17 -24.04 -13.23
CA LEU A 217 -2.14 -22.67 -13.74
C LEU A 217 -3.42 -22.46 -14.53
N LYS A 218 -4.20 -21.43 -14.21
CA LYS A 218 -5.46 -21.13 -14.89
C LYS A 218 -5.26 -19.89 -15.74
N VAL A 219 -5.48 -20.02 -17.04
CA VAL A 219 -5.30 -18.92 -18.00
C VAL A 219 -6.67 -18.58 -18.55
N GLN A 220 -7.09 -17.33 -18.40
CA GLN A 220 -8.30 -16.84 -19.04
C GLN A 220 -7.94 -16.34 -20.44
N VAL A 221 -8.67 -16.84 -21.42
CA VAL A 221 -8.50 -16.45 -22.83
C VAL A 221 -9.85 -16.00 -23.38
N GLY A 222 -9.85 -14.94 -24.17
CA GLY A 222 -11.06 -14.35 -24.73
C GLY A 222 -10.95 -14.10 -26.22
N SER A 223 -12.07 -13.72 -26.82
CA SER A 223 -12.14 -13.30 -28.21
C SER A 223 -13.13 -12.16 -28.44
N LEU A 224 -12.85 -11.33 -29.44
CA LEU A 224 -13.78 -10.32 -29.97
C LEU A 224 -14.04 -10.58 -31.46
N ALA A 225 -15.26 -10.26 -31.89
CA ALA A 225 -15.71 -10.32 -33.29
C ALA A 225 -15.38 -11.63 -34.03
N LEU A 226 -15.41 -12.77 -33.31
CA LEU A 226 -15.28 -14.09 -33.90
C LEU A 226 -16.62 -14.54 -34.50
N ASN A 227 -16.63 -14.70 -35.82
CA ASN A 227 -17.73 -15.34 -36.55
C ASN A 227 -17.71 -16.86 -36.28
N GLY A 228 -18.62 -17.30 -35.40
CA GLY A 228 -18.75 -18.71 -35.01
C GLY A 228 -17.66 -19.18 -34.07
N ALA A 229 -17.68 -20.49 -33.77
CA ALA A 229 -16.72 -21.08 -32.86
C ALA A 229 -15.42 -21.50 -33.61
N LYS A 230 -14.29 -20.92 -33.24
CA LYS A 230 -12.96 -21.27 -33.78
C LYS A 230 -12.13 -22.02 -32.74
N GLN A 231 -11.39 -23.02 -33.20
CA GLN A 231 -10.43 -23.72 -32.36
C GLN A 231 -9.08 -23.00 -32.45
N VAL A 232 -8.63 -22.44 -31.33
CA VAL A 232 -7.32 -21.78 -31.20
C VAL A 232 -6.38 -22.62 -30.35
N ARG A 233 -5.08 -22.44 -30.55
CA ARG A 233 -4.04 -23.12 -29.80
C ARG A 233 -3.42 -22.17 -28.77
N VAL A 234 -3.40 -22.60 -27.52
CA VAL A 234 -2.78 -21.90 -26.39
C VAL A 234 -1.53 -22.69 -25.98
N ARG A 235 -0.37 -22.06 -26.13
CA ARG A 235 0.95 -22.61 -25.82
C ARG A 235 1.45 -22.06 -24.49
N PHE A 236 1.93 -22.95 -23.62
CA PHE A 236 2.58 -22.63 -22.36
C PHE A 236 4.09 -22.84 -22.50
N GLU A 237 4.86 -21.81 -22.18
CA GLU A 237 6.32 -21.77 -22.26
C GLU A 237 6.92 -21.45 -20.88
N VAL A 238 8.06 -22.05 -20.55
CA VAL A 238 8.85 -21.76 -19.35
C VAL A 238 10.26 -21.37 -19.78
N ASN A 239 10.69 -20.15 -19.44
CA ASN A 239 11.96 -19.56 -19.87
C ASN A 239 12.21 -19.68 -21.39
N GLY A 240 11.15 -19.56 -22.19
CA GLY A 240 11.20 -19.65 -23.66
C GLY A 240 11.09 -21.07 -24.23
N ALA A 241 11.15 -22.13 -23.41
CA ALA A 241 10.93 -23.50 -23.87
C ALA A 241 9.44 -23.87 -23.79
N ALA A 242 8.88 -24.43 -24.87
CA ALA A 242 7.49 -24.90 -24.88
C ALA A 242 7.32 -26.11 -23.96
N VAL A 243 6.39 -26.02 -23.01
CA VAL A 243 6.07 -27.07 -22.03
C VAL A 243 4.78 -27.80 -22.38
N ALA A 244 3.77 -27.07 -22.84
CA ALA A 244 2.48 -27.65 -23.18
C ALA A 244 1.75 -26.85 -24.27
N LEU A 245 0.81 -27.51 -24.94
CA LEU A 245 -0.06 -26.93 -25.96
C LEU A 245 -1.48 -27.47 -25.75
N LYS A 246 -2.47 -26.58 -25.62
CA LYS A 246 -3.88 -26.95 -25.52
C LYS A 246 -4.70 -26.30 -26.61
N LYS A 247 -5.73 -26.99 -27.08
CA LYS A 247 -6.71 -26.48 -28.04
C LYS A 247 -7.95 -26.03 -27.29
N VAL A 248 -8.41 -24.82 -27.55
CA VAL A 248 -9.55 -24.18 -26.88
C VAL A 248 -10.51 -23.66 -27.94
N LYS A 249 -11.81 -23.76 -27.70
CA LYS A 249 -12.85 -23.41 -28.67
C LYS A 249 -13.48 -22.08 -28.28
N LEU A 250 -12.99 -20.99 -28.85
CA LEU A 250 -13.53 -19.64 -28.60
C LEU A 250 -14.69 -19.35 -29.54
N SER A 251 -15.73 -18.67 -29.05
CA SER A 251 -16.91 -18.32 -29.84
C SER A 251 -17.52 -17.01 -29.39
N GLY A 252 -17.95 -16.18 -30.35
CA GLY A 252 -18.65 -14.92 -30.07
C GLY A 252 -17.71 -13.78 -29.66
N SER A 253 -18.32 -12.69 -29.20
CA SER A 253 -17.64 -11.49 -28.70
C SER A 253 -17.73 -11.45 -27.17
N GLY A 254 -16.59 -11.42 -26.49
CA GLY A 254 -16.48 -11.15 -25.05
C GLY A 254 -16.62 -12.35 -24.11
N ALA A 255 -16.82 -13.58 -24.62
CA ALA A 255 -16.83 -14.77 -23.76
C ALA A 255 -15.40 -15.22 -23.44
N GLU A 256 -15.03 -15.21 -22.15
CA GLU A 256 -13.77 -15.75 -21.67
C GLU A 256 -13.88 -17.26 -21.36
N GLN A 257 -12.81 -18.00 -21.63
CA GLN A 257 -12.67 -19.41 -21.31
C GLN A 257 -11.44 -19.68 -20.47
N GLU A 258 -11.60 -20.49 -19.44
CA GLU A 258 -10.50 -20.94 -18.58
C GLU A 258 -9.77 -22.12 -19.22
N VAL A 259 -8.45 -21.97 -19.41
CA VAL A 259 -7.53 -23.02 -19.84
C VAL A 259 -6.64 -23.40 -18.67
N VAL A 260 -6.75 -24.64 -18.20
CA VAL A 260 -5.93 -25.15 -17.09
C VAL A 260 -4.68 -25.83 -17.63
N PHE A 261 -3.50 -25.48 -17.12
CA PHE A 261 -2.24 -26.19 -17.37
C PHE A 261 -1.74 -26.82 -16.07
N ASP A 262 -1.47 -28.12 -16.10
CA ASP A 262 -0.77 -28.79 -15.01
C ASP A 262 0.75 -28.61 -15.21
N TYR A 263 1.43 -28.10 -14.19
CA TYR A 263 2.84 -27.76 -14.25
C TYR A 263 3.56 -28.22 -12.97
N ALA A 264 4.69 -28.90 -13.12
CA ALA A 264 5.58 -29.25 -12.01
C ALA A 264 6.97 -28.64 -12.29
N PRO A 265 7.39 -27.60 -11.53
CA PRO A 265 8.65 -26.92 -11.81
C PRO A 265 9.87 -27.84 -11.64
N ALA A 266 10.75 -27.89 -12.64
CA ALA A 266 11.93 -28.74 -12.59
C ALA A 266 13.14 -28.08 -11.91
N LYS A 267 13.24 -26.74 -11.94
CA LYS A 267 14.40 -25.98 -11.45
C LYS A 267 14.00 -24.94 -10.40
N ILE A 268 14.82 -24.79 -9.38
CA ILE A 268 14.72 -23.76 -8.33
C ILE A 268 15.06 -22.39 -8.93
N GLY A 269 14.51 -21.31 -8.36
CA GLY A 269 14.76 -19.93 -8.77
C GLY A 269 13.56 -19.27 -9.44
N LEU A 270 13.78 -18.09 -10.01
CA LEU A 270 12.75 -17.36 -10.75
C LEU A 270 12.50 -18.05 -12.11
N GLN A 271 11.25 -18.42 -12.38
CA GLN A 271 10.81 -19.03 -13.64
C GLN A 271 9.88 -18.07 -14.36
N LYS A 272 10.21 -17.74 -15.62
CA LYS A 272 9.36 -16.91 -16.50
C LYS A 272 8.35 -17.82 -17.19
N LEU A 273 7.09 -17.73 -16.80
CA LEU A 273 5.97 -18.47 -17.36
C LEU A 273 5.29 -17.60 -18.43
N ARG A 274 5.18 -18.09 -19.66
CA ARG A 274 4.56 -17.35 -20.77
C ARG A 274 3.46 -18.18 -21.40
N PHE A 275 2.30 -17.56 -21.61
CA PHE A 275 1.14 -18.16 -22.25
C PHE A 275 0.88 -17.40 -23.54
N VAL A 276 0.76 -18.11 -24.66
CA VAL A 276 0.67 -17.53 -26.00
C VAL A 276 -0.49 -18.17 -26.74
N ILE A 277 -1.43 -17.37 -27.22
CA ILE A 277 -2.47 -17.77 -28.16
C ILE A 277 -1.92 -17.55 -29.57
N GLU A 278 -2.12 -18.53 -30.45
CA GLU A 278 -1.74 -18.36 -31.86
C GLU A 278 -2.60 -17.31 -32.55
N LYS A 279 -1.95 -16.52 -33.43
CA LYS A 279 -2.61 -15.53 -34.27
C LYS A 279 -3.73 -16.16 -35.10
N ILE A 280 -4.88 -15.51 -35.18
CA ILE A 280 -5.98 -15.92 -36.06
C ILE A 280 -6.00 -15.13 -37.38
N ALA A 281 -6.66 -15.67 -38.40
CA ALA A 281 -6.84 -14.96 -39.67
C ALA A 281 -7.73 -13.72 -39.49
N GLY A 282 -7.26 -12.58 -40.00
CA GLY A 282 -7.95 -11.29 -39.88
C GLY A 282 -7.65 -10.51 -38.60
N GLU A 283 -6.77 -11.02 -37.73
CA GLU A 283 -6.36 -10.33 -36.51
C GLU A 283 -5.26 -9.29 -36.77
N GLU A 284 -5.54 -8.07 -36.38
CA GLU A 284 -4.63 -6.92 -36.52
C GLU A 284 -3.74 -6.75 -35.28
N ASN A 285 -4.32 -6.90 -34.08
CA ASN A 285 -3.59 -6.80 -32.82
C ASN A 285 -3.10 -8.18 -32.38
N THR A 286 -1.78 -8.36 -32.26
CA THR A 286 -1.19 -9.61 -31.72
C THR A 286 -0.48 -9.40 -30.39
N ALA A 287 -0.47 -8.16 -29.87
CA ALA A 287 0.28 -7.81 -28.67
C ALA A 287 -0.36 -8.39 -27.41
N ASN A 288 -1.69 -8.47 -27.40
CA ASN A 288 -2.56 -9.04 -26.36
C ASN A 288 -2.66 -10.59 -26.41
N ASN A 289 -2.10 -11.24 -27.43
CA ASN A 289 -2.15 -12.70 -27.60
C ASN A 289 -1.21 -13.44 -26.63
N HIS A 290 -0.48 -12.74 -25.78
CA HIS A 290 0.39 -13.38 -24.83
C HIS A 290 0.43 -12.66 -23.48
N ARG A 291 0.64 -13.44 -22.43
CA ARG A 291 0.87 -12.92 -21.09
C ARG A 291 2.03 -13.64 -20.43
N THR A 292 2.86 -12.89 -19.74
CA THR A 292 4.05 -13.40 -19.04
C THR A 292 3.92 -13.11 -17.56
N VAL A 293 4.18 -14.11 -16.73
CA VAL A 293 4.24 -13.99 -15.27
C VAL A 293 5.53 -14.62 -14.75
N VAL A 294 6.01 -14.18 -13.59
CA VAL A 294 7.22 -14.72 -12.95
C VAL A 294 6.81 -15.47 -11.69
N GLN A 295 7.24 -16.73 -11.58
CA GLN A 295 7.01 -17.58 -10.42
C GLN A 295 8.33 -17.90 -9.73
N ARG A 296 8.41 -17.74 -8.41
CA ARG A 296 9.54 -18.15 -7.60
C ARG A 296 9.41 -19.62 -7.23
N VAL A 297 10.38 -20.43 -7.62
CA VAL A 297 10.41 -21.87 -7.30
C VAL A 297 11.40 -22.13 -6.17
N LEU A 298 10.92 -22.71 -5.08
CA LEU A 298 11.71 -23.14 -3.94
C LEU A 298 11.89 -24.66 -3.95
N LYS A 299 12.88 -25.17 -3.20
CA LYS A 299 13.10 -26.63 -3.08
C LYS A 299 11.96 -27.31 -2.31
N SER A 300 11.58 -26.73 -1.18
CA SER A 300 10.51 -27.18 -0.29
C SER A 300 10.08 -26.02 0.61
N ARG A 301 9.02 -26.23 1.39
CA ARG A 301 8.71 -25.36 2.54
C ARG A 301 9.86 -25.39 3.54
N LEU A 302 10.08 -24.27 4.23
CA LEU A 302 11.01 -24.22 5.35
C LEU A 302 10.36 -24.89 6.56
N LYS A 303 11.03 -25.90 7.10
CA LYS A 303 10.61 -26.58 8.31
C LYS A 303 11.11 -25.81 9.53
N ILE A 304 10.19 -25.33 10.34
CA ILE A 304 10.49 -24.51 11.52
C ILE A 304 10.04 -25.24 12.77
N ALA A 305 10.94 -25.42 13.74
CA ALA A 305 10.59 -25.91 15.08
C ALA A 305 10.72 -24.77 16.08
N VAL A 306 9.62 -24.48 16.79
CA VAL A 306 9.60 -23.51 17.88
C VAL A 306 9.65 -24.27 19.19
N LEU A 307 10.70 -24.08 19.98
CA LEU A 307 10.88 -24.66 21.31
C LEU A 307 10.59 -23.57 22.34
N THR A 308 9.67 -23.86 23.26
CA THR A 308 9.30 -22.92 24.32
C THR A 308 9.25 -23.58 25.69
N GLY A 309 9.66 -22.82 26.71
CA GLY A 309 9.67 -23.26 28.10
C GLY A 309 8.29 -23.43 28.72
N ARG A 310 7.24 -22.86 28.12
CA ARG A 310 5.85 -22.98 28.57
C ARG A 310 4.87 -22.65 27.45
N PRO A 311 3.63 -23.15 27.49
CA PRO A 311 2.55 -22.60 26.68
C PRO A 311 2.13 -21.23 27.21
N ASP A 312 2.13 -20.23 26.35
CA ASP A 312 1.72 -18.85 26.63
C ASP A 312 1.12 -18.16 25.39
N TYR A 313 0.73 -16.89 25.51
CA TYR A 313 0.13 -16.14 24.41
C TYR A 313 1.11 -15.94 23.26
N GLU A 314 2.39 -15.72 23.55
CA GLU A 314 3.46 -15.50 22.58
C GLU A 314 3.76 -16.75 21.76
N SER A 315 3.88 -17.91 22.41
CA SER A 315 4.06 -19.19 21.71
C SER A 315 2.85 -19.55 20.84
N LYS A 316 1.62 -19.23 21.28
CA LYS A 316 0.41 -19.33 20.45
C LYS A 316 0.48 -18.39 19.26
N PHE A 317 0.84 -17.13 19.47
CA PHE A 317 0.95 -16.12 18.42
C PHE A 317 1.99 -16.53 17.36
N MET A 318 3.20 -16.92 17.78
CA MET A 318 4.24 -17.40 16.87
C MET A 318 3.78 -18.60 16.04
N ARG A 319 3.11 -19.58 16.67
CA ARG A 319 2.57 -20.73 15.94
C ARG A 319 1.56 -20.30 14.88
N LEU A 320 0.63 -19.41 15.21
CA LEU A 320 -0.39 -18.92 14.28
C LEU A 320 0.24 -18.12 13.14
N LEU A 321 1.18 -17.22 13.46
CA LEU A 321 1.89 -16.39 12.48
C LEU A 321 2.66 -17.26 11.48
N LEU A 322 3.48 -18.19 11.98
CA LEU A 322 4.34 -19.04 11.15
C LEU A 322 3.54 -20.09 10.38
N SER A 323 2.54 -20.72 11.00
CA SER A 323 1.72 -21.73 10.31
C SER A 323 0.76 -21.12 9.30
N GLY A 324 0.49 -19.81 9.39
CA GLY A 324 -0.31 -19.07 8.41
C GLY A 324 0.42 -18.75 7.12
N GLN A 325 1.75 -18.90 7.08
CA GLN A 325 2.54 -18.66 5.87
C GLN A 325 2.58 -19.94 5.01
N GLU A 326 2.26 -19.82 3.71
CA GLU A 326 2.27 -20.97 2.80
C GLU A 326 3.66 -21.59 2.63
N ASP A 327 4.71 -20.81 2.88
CA ASP A 327 6.11 -21.17 2.72
C ASP A 327 6.71 -21.94 3.90
N PHE A 328 6.01 -22.00 5.03
CA PHE A 328 6.53 -22.58 6.27
C PHE A 328 5.76 -23.83 6.68
N ASP A 329 6.50 -24.80 7.21
CA ASP A 329 5.96 -25.95 7.95
C ASP A 329 6.41 -25.82 9.40
N CYS A 330 5.54 -25.26 10.24
CA CYS A 330 5.88 -24.88 11.61
C CYS A 330 5.33 -25.89 12.63
N ARG A 331 6.19 -26.35 13.55
CA ARG A 331 5.80 -27.18 14.69
C ARG A 331 6.23 -26.54 16.01
N LEU A 332 5.30 -26.48 16.97
CA LEU A 332 5.54 -25.95 18.31
C LEU A 332 5.78 -27.10 19.31
N PHE A 333 6.88 -27.02 20.05
CA PHE A 333 7.23 -27.89 21.17
C PHE A 333 7.28 -27.05 22.45
N ALA A 334 6.36 -27.32 23.39
CA ALA A 334 6.27 -26.59 24.64
C ALA A 334 6.56 -27.49 25.85
N GLN A 335 7.20 -26.95 26.89
CA GLN A 335 7.38 -27.65 28.16
C GLN A 335 6.26 -27.29 29.17
N ASP A 336 5.97 -28.19 30.12
CA ASP A 336 5.15 -27.90 31.29
C ASP A 336 5.98 -27.26 32.42
N LYS A 337 5.32 -26.95 33.54
CA LYS A 337 5.96 -26.41 34.74
C LYS A 337 7.06 -27.29 35.35
N ASN A 338 7.18 -28.55 34.92
CA ASN A 338 8.17 -29.52 35.38
C ASN A 338 9.23 -29.84 34.29
N GLY A 339 9.28 -29.06 33.20
CA GLY A 339 10.20 -29.30 32.10
C GLY A 339 9.86 -30.52 31.23
N ARG A 340 8.61 -31.01 31.25
CA ARG A 340 8.13 -32.11 30.39
C ARG A 340 7.56 -31.55 29.10
N TRP A 341 7.94 -32.13 27.95
CA TRP A 341 7.30 -31.80 26.68
C TRP A 341 5.80 -32.13 26.70
N ILE A 342 4.99 -31.18 26.27
CA ILE A 342 3.54 -31.26 26.17
C ILE A 342 3.16 -31.67 24.74
N GLY A 343 2.14 -32.51 24.63
CA GLY A 343 1.59 -32.96 23.35
C GLY A 343 1.51 -34.49 23.28
N THR A 344 1.24 -35.00 22.08
CA THR A 344 1.18 -36.43 21.79
C THR A 344 2.54 -37.11 21.87
N ASP A 345 3.62 -36.38 21.62
CA ASP A 345 4.99 -36.88 21.75
C ASP A 345 5.66 -36.28 23.00
N ARG A 346 5.85 -37.11 24.03
CA ARG A 346 6.53 -36.74 25.27
C ARG A 346 8.06 -36.75 25.16
N ASN A 347 8.61 -37.26 24.05
CA ASN A 347 10.04 -37.26 23.73
C ASN A 347 10.26 -36.82 22.27
N PRO A 348 9.93 -35.56 21.94
CA PRO A 348 9.95 -35.06 20.58
C PRO A 348 11.32 -35.22 19.92
N GLN A 349 11.32 -35.57 18.63
CA GLN A 349 12.49 -35.49 17.77
C GLN A 349 12.62 -34.07 17.20
N PHE A 350 13.82 -33.50 17.30
CA PHE A 350 14.11 -32.14 16.84
C PHE A 350 14.88 -32.09 15.52
N SER A 351 15.12 -33.26 14.89
CA SER A 351 15.91 -33.41 13.65
C SER A 351 15.10 -33.14 12.39
N GLY A 352 15.78 -32.64 11.36
CA GLY A 352 15.19 -32.40 10.03
C GLY A 352 14.41 -31.09 9.92
N TYR A 353 14.66 -30.13 10.81
CA TYR A 353 14.16 -28.76 10.73
C TYR A 353 15.24 -27.84 10.16
N ASP A 354 14.84 -26.92 9.28
CA ASP A 354 15.74 -25.94 8.67
C ASP A 354 16.04 -24.80 9.67
N ILE A 355 15.07 -24.45 10.52
CA ILE A 355 15.17 -23.38 11.52
C ILE A 355 14.67 -23.88 12.88
N LEU A 356 15.47 -23.62 13.92
CA LEU A 356 15.10 -23.77 15.32
C LEU A 356 14.90 -22.39 15.96
N ILE A 357 13.72 -22.18 16.54
CA ILE A 357 13.42 -20.97 17.31
C ILE A 357 13.32 -21.32 18.78
N LEU A 358 14.23 -20.78 19.59
CA LEU A 358 14.21 -20.87 21.05
C LEU A 358 13.45 -19.66 21.59
N SER A 359 12.20 -19.84 22.03
CA SER A 359 11.36 -18.76 22.55
C SER A 359 11.10 -18.96 24.03
N ASP A 360 11.71 -18.11 24.84
CA ASP A 360 11.69 -18.24 26.30
C ASP A 360 12.15 -19.63 26.79
N PHE A 361 13.23 -20.13 26.18
CA PHE A 361 13.80 -21.46 26.38
C PHE A 361 15.33 -21.38 26.33
N PRO A 362 16.07 -22.14 27.16
CA PRO A 362 15.61 -23.06 28.22
C PRO A 362 15.15 -22.30 29.47
N THR A 363 14.39 -22.96 30.35
CA THR A 363 13.96 -22.41 31.65
C THR A 363 14.65 -23.13 32.81
N ALA A 364 14.49 -22.63 34.04
CA ALA A 364 15.08 -23.23 35.23
C ALA A 364 14.73 -24.72 35.41
N VAL A 365 13.54 -25.14 34.95
CA VAL A 365 13.04 -26.53 35.05
C VAL A 365 13.38 -27.39 33.83
N THR A 366 13.91 -26.82 32.75
CA THR A 366 14.32 -27.58 31.56
C THR A 366 15.39 -28.61 31.92
N ARG A 367 15.22 -29.86 31.48
CA ARG A 367 16.14 -30.94 31.83
C ARG A 367 17.49 -30.83 31.12
N ALA A 368 18.54 -31.24 31.80
CA ALA A 368 19.89 -31.29 31.21
C ALA A 368 19.95 -32.21 29.97
N ALA A 369 19.21 -33.32 29.97
CA ALA A 369 19.12 -34.24 28.83
C ALA A 369 18.54 -33.55 27.58
N ASP A 370 17.49 -32.72 27.72
CA ASP A 370 16.90 -31.98 26.61
C ASP A 370 17.90 -30.95 26.05
N ILE A 371 18.61 -30.24 26.93
CA ILE A 371 19.64 -29.26 26.52
C ILE A 371 20.76 -29.96 25.73
N GLN A 372 21.25 -31.09 26.22
CA GLN A 372 22.28 -31.87 25.54
C GLN A 372 21.80 -32.40 24.18
N LYS A 373 20.57 -32.93 24.12
CA LYS A 373 19.95 -33.41 22.87
C LYS A 373 19.89 -32.28 21.83
N ILE A 374 19.36 -31.12 22.20
CA ILE A 374 19.25 -29.97 21.28
C ILE A 374 20.63 -29.42 20.90
N SER A 375 21.57 -29.30 21.85
CA SER A 375 22.94 -28.83 21.57
C SER A 375 23.68 -29.76 20.61
N SER A 376 23.56 -31.08 20.81
CA SER A 376 24.15 -32.08 19.89
C SER A 376 23.56 -32.01 18.49
N LEU A 377 22.27 -31.72 18.40
CA LEU A 377 21.57 -31.57 17.14
C LEU A 377 21.99 -30.30 16.39
N ILE A 378 22.09 -29.17 17.08
CA ILE A 378 22.59 -27.92 16.48
C ILE A 378 24.01 -28.13 15.91
N LYS A 379 24.88 -28.83 16.64
CA LYS A 379 26.23 -29.17 16.14
C LYS A 379 26.22 -30.06 14.91
N LYS A 380 25.30 -31.02 14.84
CA LYS A 380 25.25 -32.04 13.78
C LYS A 380 24.58 -31.54 12.50
N GLU A 381 23.44 -30.87 12.65
CA GLU A 381 22.58 -30.46 11.53
C GLU A 381 22.76 -29.00 11.12
N ASN A 382 23.35 -28.17 12.00
CA ASN A 382 23.56 -26.74 11.79
C ASN A 382 22.32 -25.98 11.26
N PRO A 383 21.14 -26.15 11.88
CA PRO A 383 19.94 -25.42 11.48
C PRO A 383 20.12 -23.92 11.76
N GLY A 384 19.37 -23.08 11.05
CA GLY A 384 19.25 -21.67 11.41
C GLY A 384 18.72 -21.53 12.84
N LEU A 385 19.34 -20.69 13.67
CA LEU A 385 18.99 -20.58 15.08
C LEU A 385 18.52 -19.16 15.40
N LEU A 386 17.31 -19.04 15.97
CA LEU A 386 16.76 -17.77 16.45
C LEU A 386 16.46 -17.88 17.95
N LEU A 387 17.04 -16.99 18.75
CA LEU A 387 16.72 -16.89 20.18
C LEU A 387 15.85 -15.66 20.43
N ARG A 388 14.64 -15.88 20.96
CA ARG A 388 13.88 -14.85 21.66
C ARG A 388 14.09 -15.04 23.15
N PHE A 389 14.87 -14.15 23.74
CA PHE A 389 15.07 -14.13 25.19
C PHE A 389 13.82 -13.59 25.88
N GLY A 390 13.24 -14.38 26.79
CA GLY A 390 12.08 -14.01 27.60
C GLY A 390 12.40 -13.96 29.10
N SER A 391 11.39 -13.70 29.94
CA SER A 391 11.57 -13.56 31.38
C SER A 391 11.84 -14.88 32.12
N LEU A 392 11.56 -16.03 31.50
CA LEU A 392 11.80 -17.36 32.08
C LEU A 392 13.06 -18.02 31.53
N THR A 393 13.72 -17.37 30.58
CA THR A 393 14.95 -17.88 29.98
C THR A 393 16.05 -17.94 31.03
N ASP A 394 16.52 -19.14 31.31
CA ASP A 394 17.55 -19.41 32.30
C ASP A 394 18.94 -19.22 31.67
N GLY A 395 19.62 -18.15 32.07
CA GLY A 395 20.93 -17.78 31.53
C GLY A 395 22.02 -18.84 31.78
N VAL A 396 21.91 -19.64 32.85
CA VAL A 396 22.89 -20.69 33.16
C VAL A 396 22.77 -21.85 32.19
N ARG A 397 21.55 -22.33 31.95
CA ARG A 397 21.26 -23.41 30.99
C ARG A 397 21.48 -22.96 29.56
N LEU A 398 21.18 -21.70 29.25
CA LEU A 398 21.38 -21.10 27.93
C LEU A 398 22.86 -21.09 27.51
N LYS A 399 23.83 -21.16 28.45
CA LYS A 399 25.27 -21.25 28.15
C LYS A 399 25.62 -22.33 27.13
N SER A 400 24.85 -23.44 27.10
CA SER A 400 25.04 -24.54 26.15
C SER A 400 24.71 -24.17 24.70
N PHE A 401 24.08 -23.02 24.47
CA PHE A 401 23.65 -22.53 23.16
C PHE A 401 24.35 -21.22 22.72
N LEU A 402 24.95 -20.46 23.66
CA LEU A 402 25.48 -19.11 23.39
C LEU A 402 26.52 -19.08 22.26
N SER A 403 27.39 -20.09 22.17
CA SER A 403 28.41 -20.17 21.13
C SER A 403 27.81 -20.25 19.71
N PHE A 404 26.63 -20.84 19.56
CA PHE A 404 25.93 -20.92 18.27
C PHE A 404 25.20 -19.62 17.91
N LEU A 405 24.98 -18.74 18.89
CA LEU A 405 24.24 -17.48 18.76
C LEU A 405 25.17 -16.26 18.64
N GLY A 406 26.48 -16.46 18.55
CA GLY A 406 27.45 -15.35 18.53
C GLY A 406 27.54 -14.57 19.85
N ILE A 407 27.01 -15.12 20.95
CA ILE A 407 27.03 -14.49 22.29
C ILE A 407 28.12 -15.15 23.14
N LYS A 408 28.96 -14.34 23.79
CA LYS A 408 30.00 -14.81 24.71
C LYS A 408 29.47 -15.05 26.11
N GLU A 409 28.67 -14.10 26.61
CA GLU A 409 28.15 -14.15 27.98
C GLU A 409 26.85 -13.36 28.09
N ILE A 410 25.93 -13.86 28.91
CA ILE A 410 24.74 -13.12 29.34
C ILE A 410 24.86 -12.86 30.84
N PRO A 411 24.73 -11.61 31.31
CA PRO A 411 24.83 -11.30 32.73
C PRO A 411 23.79 -12.07 33.55
N ALA A 412 24.20 -12.63 34.70
CA ALA A 412 23.27 -13.29 35.62
C ALA A 412 22.42 -12.27 36.39
N ASN A 413 21.15 -12.59 36.65
CA ASN A 413 20.21 -11.78 37.46
C ASN A 413 20.00 -10.34 36.97
N THR A 414 19.45 -10.19 35.77
CA THR A 414 19.10 -8.89 35.21
C THR A 414 17.66 -8.53 35.52
N LYS A 415 17.43 -7.40 36.21
CA LYS A 415 16.08 -6.84 36.33
C LYS A 415 15.63 -6.35 34.95
N PRO A 416 14.38 -6.63 34.54
CA PRO A 416 13.88 -6.16 33.26
C PRO A 416 13.93 -4.64 33.20
N ARG A 417 14.35 -4.09 32.06
CA ARG A 417 14.46 -2.64 31.82
C ARG A 417 13.42 -2.19 30.82
N LYS A 418 12.74 -1.09 31.11
CA LYS A 418 11.83 -0.46 30.15
C LYS A 418 12.65 0.33 29.13
N THR A 419 12.38 0.14 27.85
CA THR A 419 12.96 0.95 26.77
C THR A 419 12.33 2.33 26.73
N LEU A 420 13.13 3.32 26.35
CA LEU A 420 12.69 4.68 26.12
C LEU A 420 12.58 4.97 24.63
N GLU A 421 13.56 4.49 23.86
CA GLU A 421 13.68 4.70 22.42
C GLU A 421 14.43 3.52 21.79
N PHE A 422 14.20 3.26 20.50
CA PHE A 422 14.98 2.31 19.71
C PHE A 422 15.80 3.03 18.64
N LEU A 423 17.07 2.64 18.53
CA LEU A 423 18.05 3.22 17.62
C LEU A 423 18.54 2.14 16.65
N PRO A 424 18.26 2.25 15.35
CA PRO A 424 18.90 1.41 14.33
C PRO A 424 20.43 1.52 14.44
N ALA A 425 21.12 0.37 14.47
CA ALA A 425 22.56 0.29 14.65
C ALA A 425 23.28 -0.42 13.49
N ALA A 426 22.52 -1.02 12.56
CA ALA A 426 23.07 -1.64 11.35
C ALA A 426 23.75 -0.59 10.46
N THR A 427 24.93 -0.93 9.94
CA THR A 427 25.70 -0.02 9.07
C THR A 427 25.14 0.03 7.65
N GLU A 428 24.48 -1.07 7.23
CA GLU A 428 23.77 -1.20 5.97
C GLU A 428 22.31 -1.67 6.20
N PRO A 429 21.39 -1.45 5.24
CA PRO A 429 20.02 -1.94 5.32
C PRO A 429 19.99 -3.47 5.43
N HIS A 430 19.71 -3.99 6.62
CA HIS A 430 19.63 -5.43 6.86
C HIS A 430 18.20 -5.95 6.62
N PRO A 431 17.98 -7.08 5.91
CA PRO A 431 16.64 -7.62 5.61
C PRO A 431 15.74 -7.83 6.83
N ILE A 432 16.33 -8.11 8.01
CA ILE A 432 15.58 -8.26 9.28
C ILE A 432 14.89 -6.97 9.72
N LEU A 433 15.48 -5.80 9.42
CA LEU A 433 14.92 -4.51 9.79
C LEU A 433 13.99 -3.92 8.73
N GLN A 434 14.04 -4.44 7.49
CA GLN A 434 13.34 -3.89 6.33
C GLN A 434 11.89 -4.37 6.26
N ILE A 435 11.06 -3.82 7.15
CA ILE A 435 9.62 -4.13 7.23
C ILE A 435 8.79 -3.33 6.19
N PHE A 436 9.36 -2.24 5.65
CA PHE A 436 8.75 -1.37 4.64
C PHE A 436 9.71 -1.13 3.47
N ASP A 437 9.17 -0.70 2.34
CA ASP A 437 9.93 -0.51 1.09
C ASP A 437 10.93 0.64 1.16
N THR A 438 10.65 1.69 1.95
CA THR A 438 11.50 2.88 2.04
C THR A 438 12.30 2.95 3.36
N PRO A 439 13.62 3.24 3.30
CA PRO A 439 14.47 3.34 4.49
C PRO A 439 13.98 4.35 5.55
N GLU A 440 13.40 5.47 5.11
CA GLU A 440 12.90 6.52 6.00
C GLU A 440 11.70 6.03 6.82
N THR A 441 10.79 5.28 6.19
CA THR A 441 9.62 4.69 6.86
C THR A 441 10.05 3.62 7.85
N VAL A 442 11.03 2.79 7.48
CA VAL A 442 11.64 1.79 8.36
C VAL A 442 12.24 2.46 9.60
N SER A 443 13.07 3.49 9.42
CA SER A 443 13.71 4.20 10.53
C SER A 443 12.69 4.83 11.48
N ARG A 444 11.68 5.54 10.94
CA ARG A 444 10.59 6.12 11.74
C ARG A 444 9.77 5.08 12.48
N PHE A 445 9.52 3.92 11.87
CA PHE A 445 8.77 2.85 12.53
C PHE A 445 9.50 2.34 13.77
N TRP A 446 10.80 2.03 13.64
CA TRP A 446 11.61 1.54 14.76
C TRP A 446 11.72 2.59 15.88
N GLN A 447 11.96 3.86 15.55
CA GLN A 447 12.05 4.95 16.54
C GLN A 447 10.74 5.18 17.31
N ASN A 448 9.59 4.97 16.68
CA ASN A 448 8.27 5.20 17.29
C ASN A 448 7.65 3.95 17.93
N LEU A 449 8.41 2.86 18.09
CA LEU A 449 7.91 1.67 18.78
C LEU A 449 7.53 2.00 20.23
N PRO A 450 6.44 1.40 20.75
CA PRO A 450 6.08 1.58 22.15
C PRO A 450 7.18 1.03 23.07
N PRO A 451 7.33 1.58 24.29
CA PRO A 451 8.25 1.06 25.29
C PRO A 451 8.06 -0.44 25.54
N LEU A 452 9.13 -1.23 25.35
CA LEU A 452 9.17 -2.66 25.62
C LEU A 452 9.96 -2.95 26.90
N LEU A 453 9.68 -4.10 27.52
CA LEU A 453 10.48 -4.62 28.62
C LEU A 453 11.57 -5.53 28.07
N LEU A 454 12.83 -5.14 28.27
CA LEU A 454 13.98 -5.96 27.94
C LEU A 454 14.36 -6.82 29.14
N PRO A 455 14.27 -8.16 29.05
CA PRO A 455 14.50 -9.07 30.18
C PRO A 455 15.98 -9.18 30.58
N VAL A 456 16.89 -8.75 29.71
CA VAL A 456 18.35 -8.92 29.85
C VAL A 456 19.06 -7.57 29.84
N SER A 457 20.12 -7.47 30.66
CA SER A 457 21.11 -6.38 30.56
C SER A 457 22.18 -6.75 29.54
N GLU A 458 22.73 -5.75 28.85
CA GLU A 458 23.75 -5.83 27.79
C GLU A 458 24.57 -7.15 27.73
N PRO A 459 24.26 -8.08 26.80
CA PRO A 459 25.04 -9.29 26.58
C PRO A 459 26.43 -8.96 26.02
N LYS A 460 27.43 -9.76 26.39
CA LYS A 460 28.76 -9.67 25.77
C LYS A 460 28.76 -10.48 24.48
N LEU A 461 29.06 -9.80 23.38
CA LEU A 461 29.03 -10.38 22.05
C LEU A 461 30.40 -10.88 21.60
N THR A 462 30.40 -11.81 20.66
CA THR A 462 31.63 -12.21 19.95
C THR A 462 31.98 -11.18 18.88
N ALA A 463 33.22 -11.19 18.38
CA ALA A 463 33.66 -10.27 17.32
C ALA A 463 32.95 -10.48 15.96
N ARG A 464 32.18 -11.56 15.81
CA ARG A 464 31.41 -11.88 14.60
C ARG A 464 29.96 -11.44 14.66
N ALA A 465 29.49 -11.02 15.83
CA ALA A 465 28.11 -10.61 16.02
C ALA A 465 27.91 -9.16 15.60
N GLU A 466 26.84 -8.90 14.86
CA GLU A 466 26.45 -7.56 14.45
C GLU A 466 25.20 -7.13 15.23
N VAL A 467 25.21 -5.89 15.75
CA VAL A 467 24.03 -5.32 16.43
C VAL A 467 23.23 -4.54 15.41
N LEU A 468 22.03 -5.04 15.09
CA LEU A 468 21.14 -4.39 14.13
C LEU A 468 20.29 -3.30 14.78
N LEU A 469 19.87 -3.50 16.03
CA LEU A 469 19.00 -2.58 16.75
C LEU A 469 19.45 -2.42 18.20
N ARG A 470 19.53 -1.18 18.67
CA ARG A 470 19.77 -0.81 20.07
C ARG A 470 18.52 -0.19 20.68
N ALA A 471 18.43 -0.22 22.00
CA ALA A 471 17.43 0.54 22.74
C ALA A 471 18.07 1.37 23.84
N VAL A 472 17.62 2.61 23.98
CA VAL A 472 17.97 3.50 25.09
C VAL A 472 17.14 3.09 26.31
N THR A 473 17.82 2.90 27.44
CA THR A 473 17.20 2.66 28.73
C THR A 473 17.67 3.70 29.75
N GLY A 474 17.03 3.78 30.92
CA GLY A 474 17.48 4.66 32.00
C GLY A 474 18.89 4.37 32.55
N LYS A 475 19.59 3.34 32.04
CA LYS A 475 20.97 2.98 32.41
C LYS A 475 21.93 2.99 31.20
N GLY A 476 21.51 3.55 30.07
CA GLY A 476 22.27 3.58 28.83
C GLY A 476 21.68 2.71 27.72
N GLU A 477 22.39 2.65 26.60
CA GLU A 477 22.01 1.85 25.44
C GLU A 477 22.31 0.36 25.62
N GLN A 478 21.49 -0.50 25.04
CA GLN A 478 21.75 -1.94 25.00
C GLN A 478 21.25 -2.57 23.70
N PRO A 479 21.89 -3.64 23.20
CA PRO A 479 21.49 -4.31 21.97
C PRO A 479 20.18 -5.07 22.18
N VAL A 480 19.34 -5.08 21.13
CA VAL A 480 18.01 -5.71 21.10
C VAL A 480 17.93 -6.77 20.02
N ILE A 481 18.40 -6.46 18.81
CA ILE A 481 18.47 -7.40 17.68
C ILE A 481 19.93 -7.57 17.32
N ILE A 482 20.36 -8.84 17.27
CA ILE A 482 21.75 -9.25 17.06
C ILE A 482 21.74 -10.41 16.07
N VAL A 483 22.68 -10.40 15.13
CA VAL A 483 22.89 -11.47 14.15
C VAL A 483 24.32 -12.00 14.19
#